data_AF-A0A1Q4V8N4-F1
#
_entry.id   AF-A0A1Q4V8N4-F1
#
_cell.length_a   1.000
_cell.length_b   1.000
_cell.length_c   1.000
_cell.angle_alpha   90.00
_cell.angle_beta   90.00
_cell.angle_gamma   90.00
#
_symmetry.space_group_name_H-M   'P 1'
#
loop_
_entity.id
_entity.type
_entity.pdbx_description
1 polymer ?
#
loop_
_entity_poly.entity_id
_entity_poly.type
_entity_poly.pdbx_seq_one_letter_code
_entity_poly.pdbx_strand_id
1 'polypeptide(L)'
;MFWEAVSMDSPDLPAGALPGARDTREDPGPSPAGTPPGPGGAERGDLTAPFKAPVISLPKGGGAVRGMGEKLSVSPATGTATLTVPLPLSPGRGDSTPRLRLTYDTGTGNGPFGIGWSLDLPAVTRRTDKGVPAYDDDSGDTDVFLLSGAEDLVPCLDADSRPPRRPRTVAGVTYDITRYRPRTAVGRTPSTPTRSPM
;
A
#
# COMPACT_ATOMS: atom_id res chain seq x y z
N MET A 1 -7.12 -3.57 9.31
CA MET A 1 -6.22 -2.56 8.72
C MET A 1 -6.90 -1.22 8.91
N PHE A 2 -6.22 -0.29 9.58
CA PHE A 2 -6.73 1.02 9.96
C PHE A 2 -6.13 2.04 9.01
N TRP A 3 -6.92 3.00 8.53
CA TRP A 3 -6.43 4.08 7.66
C TRP A 3 -6.78 5.43 8.31
N GLU A 4 -5.79 6.31 8.38
CA GLU A 4 -5.82 7.68 8.94
C GLU A 4 -5.55 8.62 7.76
N ALA A 5 -6.48 9.53 7.44
CA ALA A 5 -6.29 10.53 6.39
C ALA A 5 -5.73 11.81 7.03
N VAL A 6 -4.54 12.23 6.58
CA VAL A 6 -3.85 13.47 7.00
C VAL A 6 -3.74 14.37 5.78
N SER A 7 -4.18 15.62 5.90
CA SER A 7 -3.94 16.69 4.92
C SER A 7 -2.55 17.29 5.16
N MET A 8 -1.71 17.38 4.13
CA MET A 8 -0.32 17.86 4.19
C MET A 8 -0.14 19.15 3.39
N ASP A 9 0.55 20.12 4.00
CA ASP A 9 1.16 21.28 3.36
C ASP A 9 2.70 21.16 3.51
N SER A 10 3.45 21.55 2.47
CA SER A 10 4.88 21.29 2.29
C SER A 10 5.78 22.35 2.95
N PRO A 11 6.99 21.98 3.43
CA PRO A 11 8.09 22.93 3.46
C PRO A 11 9.44 22.45 2.88
N ASP A 12 10.14 23.40 2.26
CA ASP A 12 11.47 23.35 1.63
C ASP A 12 12.63 22.98 2.57
N LEU A 13 13.67 22.34 2.02
CA LEU A 13 14.94 22.02 2.68
C LEU A 13 16.11 22.88 2.12
N PRO A 14 16.99 23.47 2.96
CA PRO A 14 18.23 24.09 2.49
C PRO A 14 19.44 23.14 2.48
N ALA A 15 20.35 23.43 1.54
CA ALA A 15 21.56 22.71 1.20
C ALA A 15 22.81 23.15 2.00
N GLY A 16 23.79 22.24 2.11
CA GLY A 16 25.16 22.47 2.59
C GLY A 16 25.66 21.27 3.40
N ALA A 17 26.90 20.81 3.39
CA ALA A 17 28.13 21.15 2.67
C ALA A 17 29.07 19.93 2.79
N LEU A 18 29.95 19.69 1.82
CA LEU A 18 31.04 18.70 1.88
C LEU A 18 32.39 19.43 1.94
N PRO A 19 33.35 18.97 2.76
CA PRO A 19 34.78 19.06 2.46
C PRO A 19 35.32 17.64 2.18
N GLY A 20 36.24 17.36 1.25
CA GLY A 20 37.40 18.12 0.82
C GLY A 20 38.66 17.41 1.33
N ALA A 21 39.30 16.57 0.49
CA ALA A 21 40.72 16.23 0.58
C ALA A 21 41.17 15.45 -0.66
N ARG A 22 42.15 16.01 -1.37
CA ARG A 22 42.96 15.36 -2.41
C ARG A 22 44.16 14.71 -1.71
N ASP A 23 44.64 13.55 -2.17
CA ASP A 23 46.06 13.46 -2.52
C ASP A 23 46.44 12.27 -3.42
N THR A 24 47.52 12.51 -4.15
CA THR A 24 48.26 11.73 -5.16
C THR A 24 48.67 10.31 -4.74
N ARG A 25 48.51 9.29 -5.62
CA ARG A 25 49.46 8.77 -6.65
C ARG A 25 50.46 7.75 -6.07
N GLU A 26 50.65 6.69 -6.86
CA GLU A 26 51.74 5.69 -6.86
C GLU A 26 51.44 4.29 -6.29
N ASP A 27 51.37 3.36 -7.24
CA ASP A 27 51.59 1.91 -7.12
C ASP A 27 52.99 1.68 -7.75
N PRO A 28 53.85 0.77 -7.24
CA PRO A 28 53.93 -0.51 -7.93
C PRO A 28 54.36 -1.73 -7.07
N GLY A 29 53.69 -2.86 -7.29
CA GLY A 29 54.37 -4.09 -7.73
C GLY A 29 54.44 -5.29 -6.75
N PRO A 30 54.46 -6.55 -7.24
CA PRO A 30 54.00 -7.74 -6.51
C PRO A 30 55.09 -8.80 -6.20
N SER A 31 54.95 -9.55 -5.09
CA SER A 31 55.45 -10.95 -4.88
C SER A 31 55.45 -11.37 -3.37
N PRO A 32 55.56 -12.66 -3.01
CA PRO A 32 54.66 -13.77 -3.34
C PRO A 32 54.30 -14.66 -2.10
N ALA A 33 53.34 -15.55 -2.30
CA ALA A 33 53.14 -16.87 -1.67
C ALA A 33 53.66 -17.15 -0.23
N GLY A 34 52.71 -17.39 0.69
CA GLY A 34 52.92 -18.14 1.93
C GLY A 34 51.71 -19.02 2.26
N THR A 35 51.81 -20.32 1.94
CA THR A 35 50.94 -21.42 2.40
C THR A 35 51.69 -22.17 3.50
N PRO A 36 51.09 -22.53 4.66
CA PRO A 36 50.63 -23.92 4.90
C PRO A 36 49.48 -24.02 5.95
N PRO A 37 49.08 -25.22 6.45
CA PRO A 37 48.53 -26.39 5.77
C PRO A 37 47.15 -26.84 6.35
N GLY A 38 46.45 -27.72 5.58
CA GLY A 38 45.64 -28.90 5.95
C GLY A 38 44.67 -28.96 7.16
N PRO A 39 43.53 -29.68 7.03
CA PRO A 39 42.35 -29.48 7.87
C PRO A 39 42.37 -30.33 9.16
N GLY A 40 42.24 -29.68 10.31
CA GLY A 40 41.84 -30.32 11.57
C GLY A 40 40.32 -30.43 11.63
N GLY A 41 39.80 -31.66 11.61
CA GLY A 41 38.39 -31.94 11.81
C GLY A 41 37.92 -31.49 13.19
N ALA A 42 37.03 -30.50 13.20
CA ALA A 42 36.22 -30.16 14.35
C ALA A 42 34.76 -30.40 13.94
N GLU A 43 34.17 -31.44 14.52
CA GLU A 43 32.75 -31.73 14.45
C GLU A 43 31.97 -30.49 14.91
N ARG A 44 31.37 -29.77 13.95
CA ARG A 44 30.40 -28.73 14.27
C ARG A 44 29.05 -29.41 14.32
N GLY A 45 28.51 -29.45 15.55
CA GLY A 45 27.15 -29.86 15.81
C GLY A 45 26.18 -29.21 14.84
N ASP A 46 25.23 -30.04 14.40
CA ASP A 46 24.16 -29.70 13.49
C ASP A 46 23.27 -28.60 14.12
N LEU A 47 23.64 -27.35 13.88
CA LEU A 47 22.78 -26.21 14.12
C LEU A 47 21.82 -26.14 12.94
N THR A 48 20.73 -26.89 13.05
CA THR A 48 19.59 -26.82 12.13
C THR A 48 18.97 -25.43 12.22
N ALA A 49 19.57 -24.46 11.53
CA ALA A 49 19.09 -23.10 11.48
C ALA A 49 17.85 -23.04 10.56
N PRO A 50 16.69 -22.53 11.03
CA PRO A 50 15.53 -22.28 10.18
C PRO A 50 15.72 -21.02 9.29
N PHE A 51 16.95 -20.76 8.85
CA PHE A 51 17.29 -19.60 8.03
C PHE A 51 17.48 -20.03 6.58
N LYS A 52 16.49 -19.71 5.74
CA LYS A 52 16.59 -19.91 4.29
C LYS A 52 17.42 -18.77 3.70
N ALA A 53 18.71 -19.02 3.49
CA ALA A 53 19.58 -18.08 2.79
C ALA A 53 19.08 -17.85 1.34
N PRO A 54 19.12 -16.60 0.83
CA PRO A 54 18.76 -16.32 -0.55
C PRO A 54 19.77 -16.94 -1.50
N VAL A 55 19.29 -17.77 -2.43
CA VAL A 55 20.11 -18.40 -3.47
C VAL A 55 20.03 -17.55 -4.73
N ILE A 56 21.19 -17.19 -5.30
CA ILE A 56 21.28 -16.46 -6.56
C ILE A 56 21.32 -17.50 -7.69
N SER A 57 20.29 -17.51 -8.52
CA SER A 57 20.22 -18.36 -9.70
C SER A 57 19.80 -17.54 -10.91
N LEU A 58 20.36 -17.84 -12.08
CA LEU A 58 19.91 -17.21 -13.31
C LEU A 58 18.45 -17.61 -13.60
N PRO A 59 17.65 -16.68 -14.15
CA PRO A 59 16.32 -17.03 -14.62
C PRO A 59 16.44 -18.08 -15.72
N LYS A 60 15.78 -19.22 -15.53
CA LYS A 60 15.69 -20.25 -16.57
C LYS A 60 14.84 -19.67 -17.70
N GLY A 61 15.38 -19.67 -18.92
CA GLY A 61 14.67 -19.20 -20.11
C GLY A 61 13.37 -19.99 -20.33
N GLY A 62 12.35 -19.32 -20.86
CA GLY A 62 11.06 -19.91 -21.24
C GLY A 62 10.70 -19.63 -22.70
N GLY A 63 9.75 -20.40 -23.26
CA GLY A 63 9.30 -20.28 -24.66
C GLY A 63 7.79 -20.04 -24.84
N ALA A 64 7.06 -19.73 -23.76
CA ALA A 64 5.62 -19.46 -23.81
C ALA A 64 5.35 -17.96 -23.95
N VAL A 65 4.56 -17.56 -24.94
CA VAL A 65 4.00 -16.21 -25.06
C VAL A 65 2.76 -16.13 -24.17
N ARG A 66 2.72 -15.19 -23.24
CA ARG A 66 1.57 -14.92 -22.36
C ARG A 66 1.19 -13.45 -22.47
N GLY A 67 -0.11 -13.17 -22.33
CA GLY A 67 -0.63 -11.80 -22.23
C GLY A 67 -0.27 -11.14 -20.89
N MET A 68 -0.91 -10.00 -20.59
CA MET A 68 -0.66 -9.26 -19.35
C MET A 68 -1.44 -9.82 -18.16
N GLY A 69 -2.28 -10.83 -18.38
CA GLY A 69 -3.19 -11.36 -17.36
C GLY A 69 -4.51 -10.59 -17.32
N GLU A 70 -4.90 -10.03 -18.46
CA GLU A 70 -6.19 -9.41 -18.68
C GLU A 70 -7.35 -10.39 -18.42
N LYS A 71 -8.43 -9.88 -17.84
CA LYS A 71 -9.62 -10.66 -17.53
C LYS A 71 -10.87 -9.95 -18.02
N LEU A 72 -11.64 -10.62 -18.86
CA LEU A 72 -12.97 -10.20 -19.26
C LEU A 72 -14.02 -10.89 -18.38
N SER A 73 -14.99 -10.13 -17.91
CA SER A 73 -16.15 -10.61 -17.15
C SER A 73 -17.42 -9.94 -17.66
N VAL A 74 -18.53 -10.67 -17.64
CA VAL A 74 -19.85 -10.14 -18.02
C VAL A 74 -20.78 -10.34 -16.83
N SER A 75 -21.48 -9.28 -16.42
CA SER A 75 -22.49 -9.33 -15.37
C SER A 75 -23.86 -9.66 -16.00
N PRO A 76 -24.43 -10.86 -15.76
CA PRO A 76 -25.73 -11.20 -16.34
C PRO A 76 -26.87 -10.36 -15.79
N ALA A 77 -26.73 -9.85 -14.56
CA ALA A 77 -27.77 -9.07 -13.88
C ALA A 77 -27.91 -7.65 -14.44
N THR A 78 -26.82 -7.06 -14.93
CA THR A 78 -26.80 -5.68 -15.45
C THR A 78 -26.55 -5.60 -16.95
N GLY A 79 -26.14 -6.70 -17.59
CA GLY A 79 -25.74 -6.73 -19.00
C GLY A 79 -24.41 -6.03 -19.28
N THR A 80 -23.68 -5.62 -18.25
CA THR A 80 -22.43 -4.87 -18.34
C THR A 80 -21.25 -5.80 -18.63
N ALA A 81 -20.35 -5.38 -19.52
CA ALA A 81 -19.06 -6.03 -19.73
C ALA A 81 -17.96 -5.25 -19.01
N THR A 82 -17.14 -5.98 -18.25
CA THR A 82 -16.01 -5.44 -17.50
C THR A 82 -14.72 -6.10 -17.98
N LEU A 83 -13.70 -5.31 -18.34
CA LEU A 83 -12.37 -5.81 -18.71
C LEU A 83 -11.34 -5.23 -17.75
N THR A 84 -10.58 -6.09 -17.07
CA THR A 84 -9.54 -5.69 -16.13
C THR A 84 -8.17 -6.04 -16.70
N VAL A 85 -7.29 -5.04 -16.81
CA VAL A 85 -5.90 -5.18 -17.24
C VAL A 85 -4.97 -4.80 -16.08
N PRO A 86 -4.26 -5.75 -15.46
CA PRO A 86 -3.30 -5.42 -14.40
C PRO A 86 -2.10 -4.68 -14.99
N LEU A 87 -1.63 -3.64 -14.30
CA LEU A 87 -0.44 -2.91 -14.74
C LEU A 87 0.82 -3.72 -14.39
N PRO A 88 1.72 -4.01 -15.36
CA PRO A 88 2.91 -4.81 -15.12
C PRO A 88 3.99 -3.97 -14.43
N LEU A 89 3.81 -3.73 -13.12
CA LEU A 89 4.77 -3.03 -12.30
C LEU A 89 5.85 -3.99 -11.78
N SER A 90 7.07 -3.51 -11.70
CA SER A 90 8.16 -4.27 -11.10
C SER A 90 7.93 -4.48 -9.58
N PRO A 91 8.35 -5.63 -9.02
CA PRO A 91 8.34 -5.84 -7.59
C PRO A 91 9.21 -4.79 -6.88
N GLY A 92 8.62 -4.11 -5.91
CA GLY A 92 9.27 -3.15 -5.03
C GLY A 92 9.98 -3.88 -3.91
N ARG A 93 10.82 -3.15 -3.17
CA ARG A 93 11.50 -3.70 -2.00
C ARG A 93 10.45 -4.12 -0.95
N GLY A 94 10.62 -5.31 -0.39
CA GLY A 94 9.73 -5.82 0.67
C GLY A 94 8.26 -5.89 0.25
N ASP A 95 7.97 -6.35 -0.96
CA ASP A 95 6.61 -6.51 -1.50
C ASP A 95 5.76 -5.23 -1.55
N SER A 96 6.40 -4.06 -1.46
CA SER A 96 5.75 -2.75 -1.45
C SER A 96 5.41 -2.24 -2.86
N THR A 97 4.89 -3.11 -3.72
CA THR A 97 4.39 -2.72 -5.05
C THR A 97 2.90 -2.39 -4.98
N PRO A 98 2.48 -1.20 -5.45
CA PRO A 98 1.05 -0.91 -5.55
C PRO A 98 0.40 -1.85 -6.58
N ARG A 99 -0.74 -2.44 -6.23
CA ARG A 99 -1.49 -3.30 -7.14
C ARG A 99 -2.46 -2.44 -7.95
N LEU A 100 -1.98 -1.92 -9.07
CA LEU A 100 -2.77 -1.09 -9.96
C LEU A 100 -3.39 -1.91 -11.09
N ARG A 101 -4.64 -1.60 -11.44
CA ARG A 101 -5.40 -2.25 -12.51
C ARG A 101 -6.18 -1.19 -13.27
N LEU A 102 -6.14 -1.28 -14.59
CA LEU A 102 -6.99 -0.52 -15.47
C LEU A 102 -8.26 -1.32 -15.72
N THR A 103 -9.42 -0.75 -15.40
CA THR A 103 -10.72 -1.41 -15.50
C THR A 103 -11.56 -0.68 -16.53
N TYR A 104 -12.05 -1.40 -17.52
CA TYR A 104 -13.07 -0.95 -18.45
C TYR A 104 -14.44 -1.44 -17.97
N ASP A 105 -15.44 -0.56 -17.98
CA ASP A 105 -16.83 -0.88 -17.71
C ASP A 105 -17.74 -0.05 -18.63
N THR A 106 -18.65 -0.72 -19.34
CA THR A 106 -19.52 -0.05 -20.32
C THR A 106 -20.50 0.95 -19.72
N GLY A 107 -20.75 0.87 -18.40
CA GLY A 107 -21.60 1.81 -17.66
C GLY A 107 -20.84 3.00 -17.07
N THR A 108 -19.52 3.04 -17.19
CA THR A 108 -18.69 4.13 -16.64
C THR A 108 -18.56 5.29 -17.63
N GLY A 109 -18.60 6.51 -17.11
CA GLY A 109 -18.50 7.74 -17.90
C GLY A 109 -17.10 8.03 -18.44
N ASN A 110 -16.87 9.28 -18.82
CA ASN A 110 -15.56 9.74 -19.27
C ASN A 110 -14.60 9.94 -18.10
N GLY A 111 -13.33 9.59 -18.31
CA GLY A 111 -12.27 9.73 -17.32
C GLY A 111 -10.91 10.03 -17.97
N PRO A 112 -9.85 10.16 -17.17
CA PRO A 112 -8.51 10.49 -17.65
C PRO A 112 -7.92 9.42 -18.60
N PHE A 113 -8.45 8.20 -18.56
CA PHE A 113 -8.03 7.09 -19.41
C PHE A 113 -8.97 6.84 -20.60
N GLY A 114 -9.92 7.75 -20.83
CA GLY A 114 -10.96 7.63 -21.85
C GLY A 114 -12.30 7.16 -21.30
N ILE A 115 -13.29 7.06 -22.20
CA ILE A 115 -14.65 6.65 -21.85
C ILE A 115 -14.68 5.18 -21.43
N GLY A 116 -15.34 4.90 -20.31
CA GLY A 116 -15.49 3.55 -19.77
C GLY A 116 -14.25 3.03 -19.06
N TRP A 117 -13.11 3.73 -19.11
CA TRP A 117 -11.86 3.31 -18.47
C TRP A 117 -11.63 4.05 -17.14
N SER A 118 -11.25 3.29 -16.12
CA SER A 118 -10.89 3.80 -14.79
C SER A 118 -9.65 3.10 -14.25
N LEU A 119 -8.97 3.76 -13.31
CA LEU A 119 -7.85 3.19 -12.55
C LEU A 119 -8.29 3.00 -11.11
N ASP A 120 -8.14 1.78 -10.59
CA ASP A 120 -8.57 1.43 -9.24
C ASP A 120 -7.61 2.04 -8.20
N LEU A 121 -7.96 3.21 -7.66
CA LEU A 121 -7.23 3.87 -6.58
C LEU A 121 -8.11 4.03 -5.34
N PRO A 122 -7.60 3.72 -4.14
CA PRO A 122 -8.33 3.99 -2.91
C PRO A 122 -8.47 5.51 -2.71
N ALA A 123 -9.69 5.96 -2.47
CA ALA A 123 -9.99 7.38 -2.28
C ALA A 123 -11.06 7.56 -1.20
N VAL A 124 -11.03 8.73 -0.55
CA VAL A 124 -12.13 9.19 0.31
C VAL A 124 -12.74 10.41 -0.37
N THR A 125 -14.04 10.34 -0.65
CA THR A 125 -14.77 11.42 -1.35
C THR A 125 -16.00 11.83 -0.55
N ARG A 126 -16.51 13.05 -0.75
CA ARG A 126 -17.83 13.44 -0.23
C ARG A 126 -18.92 12.85 -1.12
N ARG A 127 -20.00 12.38 -0.51
CA ARG A 127 -21.16 11.82 -1.19
C ARG A 127 -21.94 12.92 -1.91
N THR A 128 -22.23 12.73 -3.20
CA THR A 128 -22.90 13.73 -4.05
C THR A 128 -24.22 13.25 -4.68
N ASP A 129 -24.60 11.98 -4.50
CA ASP A 129 -25.81 11.38 -5.06
C ASP A 129 -27.11 11.88 -4.38
N LYS A 130 -27.04 12.40 -3.15
CA LYS A 130 -28.17 12.88 -2.35
C LYS A 130 -28.23 14.41 -2.20
N GLY A 131 -27.40 15.14 -2.93
CA GLY A 131 -27.30 16.58 -2.84
C GLY A 131 -25.87 17.06 -3.00
N VAL A 132 -25.70 18.38 -3.05
CA VAL A 132 -24.38 19.02 -3.09
C VAL A 132 -23.83 19.07 -1.66
N PRO A 133 -22.57 18.63 -1.42
CA PRO A 133 -21.95 18.73 -0.11
C PRO A 133 -21.89 20.19 0.37
N ALA A 134 -22.23 20.41 1.65
CA ALA A 134 -22.29 21.75 2.24
C ALA A 134 -20.91 22.28 2.64
N TYR A 135 -19.94 21.39 2.86
CA TYR A 135 -18.59 21.72 3.36
C TYR A 135 -18.60 22.49 4.69
N ASP A 136 -19.65 22.30 5.50
CA ASP A 136 -19.81 22.94 6.81
C ASP A 136 -19.55 21.90 7.92
N ASP A 137 -18.26 21.61 8.13
CA ASP A 137 -17.84 20.60 9.11
C ASP A 137 -17.90 21.11 10.57
N ASP A 138 -18.20 22.40 10.76
CA ASP A 138 -18.20 23.09 12.06
C ASP A 138 -19.61 23.24 12.66
N SER A 139 -20.67 23.35 11.84
CA SER A 139 -22.04 23.58 12.33
C SER A 139 -22.82 22.33 12.78
N GLY A 140 -22.24 21.15 12.59
CA GLY A 140 -22.82 19.88 13.05
C GLY A 140 -23.60 19.09 12.01
N ASP A 141 -23.90 19.66 10.84
CA ASP A 141 -24.41 18.93 9.68
C ASP A 141 -23.24 18.44 8.81
N THR A 142 -22.65 17.31 9.23
CA THR A 142 -21.47 16.76 8.53
C THR A 142 -21.87 16.02 7.27
N ASP A 143 -21.28 16.40 6.13
CA ASP A 143 -21.41 15.64 4.89
C ASP A 143 -20.99 14.17 5.07
N VAL A 144 -21.60 13.28 4.29
CA VAL A 144 -21.24 11.86 4.31
C VAL A 144 -20.01 11.62 3.44
N PHE A 145 -19.04 10.89 3.97
CA PHE A 145 -17.86 10.45 3.22
C PHE A 145 -18.08 9.06 2.63
N LEU A 146 -17.49 8.79 1.47
CA LEU A 146 -17.47 7.49 0.80
C LEU A 146 -16.06 6.94 0.79
N LEU A 147 -15.91 5.64 1.09
CA LEU A 147 -14.65 4.92 0.89
C LEU A 147 -14.66 4.21 -0.47
N SER A 148 -13.68 4.55 -1.30
CA SER A 148 -13.51 4.03 -2.66
C SER A 148 -14.80 4.11 -3.50
N GLY A 149 -15.58 5.17 -3.31
CA GLY A 149 -16.82 5.45 -4.05
C GLY A 149 -18.00 4.51 -3.77
N ALA A 150 -17.87 3.51 -2.89
CA ALA A 150 -18.88 2.47 -2.72
C ALA A 150 -19.50 2.43 -1.31
N GLU A 151 -18.72 2.65 -0.26
CA GLU A 151 -19.18 2.47 1.12
C GLU A 151 -19.38 3.79 1.85
N ASP A 152 -20.58 4.02 2.36
CA ASP A 152 -20.89 5.13 3.27
C ASP A 152 -20.05 5.01 4.55
N LEU A 153 -19.18 5.97 4.80
CA LEU A 153 -18.46 6.12 6.05
C LEU A 153 -19.31 6.89 7.05
N VAL A 154 -19.51 6.29 8.22
CA VAL A 154 -20.19 6.90 9.36
C VAL A 154 -19.20 7.09 10.51
N PRO A 155 -19.28 8.22 11.23
CA PRO A 155 -18.43 8.42 12.40
C PRO A 155 -18.74 7.35 13.47
N CYS A 156 -17.69 6.91 14.15
CA CYS A 156 -17.85 6.11 15.37
C CYS A 156 -18.29 7.04 16.49
N LEU A 157 -19.48 6.80 17.04
CA LEU A 157 -20.03 7.61 18.11
C LEU A 157 -19.57 7.10 19.48
N ASP A 158 -19.45 8.01 20.44
CA ASP A 158 -19.26 7.72 21.86
C ASP A 158 -20.59 7.43 22.58
N ALA A 159 -20.56 7.32 23.91
CA ALA A 159 -21.74 7.06 24.73
C ALA A 159 -22.80 8.17 24.63
N ASP A 160 -22.38 9.40 24.32
CA ASP A 160 -23.26 10.57 24.18
C ASP A 160 -23.76 10.75 22.74
N SER A 161 -23.58 9.72 21.90
CA SER A 161 -23.96 9.72 20.48
C SER A 161 -23.25 10.81 19.66
N ARG A 162 -22.03 11.21 20.04
CA ARG A 162 -21.22 12.20 19.34
C ARG A 162 -19.93 11.58 18.80
N PRO A 163 -19.39 12.07 17.68
CA PRO A 163 -18.06 11.66 17.24
C PRO A 163 -17.00 12.14 18.24
N PRO A 164 -16.24 11.26 18.90
CA PRO A 164 -15.18 11.68 19.79
C PRO A 164 -14.04 12.26 18.96
N ARG A 165 -13.75 13.55 19.15
CA ARG A 165 -12.60 14.23 18.56
C ARG A 165 -11.40 14.04 19.46
N ARG A 166 -10.34 13.42 18.93
CA ARG A 166 -9.08 13.19 19.67
C ARG A 166 -7.99 14.08 19.10
N PRO A 167 -7.44 15.04 19.87
CA PRO A 167 -6.35 15.85 19.38
C PRO A 167 -5.10 15.00 19.20
N ARG A 168 -4.39 15.19 18.09
CA ARG A 168 -3.08 14.59 17.83
C ARG A 168 -2.17 15.60 17.17
N THR A 169 -1.00 15.80 17.75
CA THR A 169 0.03 16.66 17.16
C THR A 169 0.97 15.83 16.29
N VAL A 170 1.10 16.21 15.01
CA VAL A 170 2.03 15.61 14.05
C VAL A 170 2.82 16.75 13.42
N ALA A 171 4.15 16.65 13.42
CA ALA A 171 5.05 17.67 12.88
C ALA A 171 4.76 19.11 13.39
N GLY A 172 4.31 19.26 14.65
CA GLY A 172 4.00 20.56 15.26
C GLY A 172 2.59 21.11 14.98
N VAL A 173 1.79 20.44 14.16
CA VAL A 173 0.39 20.80 13.89
C VAL A 173 -0.56 19.89 14.68
N THR A 174 -1.53 20.47 15.38
CA THR A 174 -2.54 19.72 16.14
C THR A 174 -3.77 19.50 15.27
N TYR A 175 -4.14 18.22 15.09
CA TYR A 175 -5.29 17.77 14.33
C TYR A 175 -6.36 17.18 15.24
N ASP A 176 -7.62 17.40 14.92
CA ASP A 176 -8.74 16.68 15.53
C ASP A 176 -9.02 15.38 14.76
N ILE A 177 -8.74 14.25 15.39
CA ILE A 177 -8.96 12.94 14.80
C ILE A 177 -10.35 12.43 15.15
N THR A 178 -11.15 12.20 14.11
CA THR A 178 -12.43 11.50 14.19
C THR A 178 -12.33 10.14 13.48
N ARG A 179 -12.79 9.08 14.15
CA ARG A 179 -12.76 7.73 13.59
C ARG A 179 -14.04 7.44 12.80
N TYR A 180 -13.89 6.90 11.59
CA TYR A 180 -15.00 6.46 10.74
C TYR A 180 -15.02 4.94 10.58
N ARG A 181 -16.20 4.40 10.24
CA ARG A 181 -16.39 3.00 9.85
C ARG A 181 -17.36 2.90 8.67
N PRO A 182 -17.24 1.87 7.81
CA PRO A 182 -18.28 1.55 6.83
C PRO A 182 -19.62 1.29 7.51
N ARG A 183 -20.71 1.78 6.91
CA ARG A 183 -22.09 1.52 7.35
C ARG A 183 -22.44 0.04 7.28
N THR A 184 -21.97 -0.65 6.25
CA THR A 184 -22.12 -2.09 6.06
C THR A 184 -20.75 -2.74 6.21
N ALA A 185 -20.62 -3.71 7.11
CA ALA A 185 -19.37 -4.45 7.26
C ALA A 185 -19.24 -5.48 6.13
N VAL A 186 -18.42 -5.20 5.11
CA VAL A 186 -17.93 -6.24 4.20
C VAL A 186 -16.72 -6.92 4.86
N GLY A 187 -16.94 -8.10 5.42
CA GLY A 187 -15.87 -9.00 5.84
C GLY A 187 -15.32 -8.78 7.25
N ARG A 188 -16.04 -9.26 8.27
CA ARG A 188 -15.40 -9.76 9.50
C ARG A 188 -15.88 -11.18 9.70
N THR A 189 -15.05 -12.17 9.38
CA THR A 189 -15.24 -13.51 9.94
C THR A 189 -15.22 -13.36 11.46
N PRO A 190 -16.23 -13.85 12.19
CA PRO A 190 -16.18 -13.85 13.64
C PRO A 190 -15.03 -14.76 14.06
N SER A 191 -13.95 -14.19 14.56
CA SER A 191 -12.94 -14.95 15.29
C SER A 191 -13.61 -15.42 16.58
N THR A 192 -14.01 -16.70 16.61
CA THR A 192 -14.52 -17.37 17.80
C THR A 192 -13.52 -17.19 18.95
N PRO A 193 -13.90 -16.59 20.09
CA PRO A 193 -13.03 -16.61 21.26
C PRO A 193 -12.89 -18.05 21.71
N THR A 194 -11.68 -18.59 21.64
CA THR A 194 -11.32 -19.87 22.26
C THR A 194 -11.49 -19.70 23.77
N ARG A 195 -12.58 -20.25 24.32
CA ARG A 195 -12.79 -20.35 25.75
C ARG A 195 -11.98 -21.56 26.24
N SER A 196 -10.81 -21.31 26.83
CA SER A 196 -10.04 -22.36 27.51
C SER A 196 -10.88 -22.99 28.63
N PRO A 197 -10.97 -24.33 28.71
CA PRO A 197 -11.54 -24.99 29.87
C PRO A 197 -10.56 -24.93 31.06
N MET A 198 -11.13 -24.76 32.25
CA MET A 198 -10.48 -25.01 33.55
C MET A 198 -10.20 -26.49 33.76
#